data_AF-A0AAE0FH98-F1
#
_entry.id   AF-A0AAE0FH98-F1
#
_cell.length_a   1.000
_cell.length_b   1.000
_cell.length_c   1.000
_cell.angle_alpha   90.00
_cell.angle_beta   90.00
_cell.angle_gamma   90.00
#
_symmetry.space_group_name_H-M   'P 1'
#
loop_
_entity.id
_entity.type
_entity.pdbx_description
1 polymer ?
#
loop_
_entity_poly.entity_id
_entity_poly.type
_entity_poly.pdbx_seq_one_letter_code
_entity_poly.pdbx_strand_id
1 'polypeptide(L)'
;CTELHHLLSCALSCTKLHHVLSQNREPHTFAQSPTELGSPSPPSCSSPSRLATPPRRLVIPEAPHEVCAGATPTVAEEGSTSADMHAQGPVDSADNFTAHIELNQNFVSDTLRDALSREAPEPKSKQSPRRATWRVFKGLSDQPSLTQKVLRDMAEEKAELRGFHGLIESARQPRPVRTGIAAKALEINPPSCMEKAAIEASLEHCDRVRRAEHLHLYLREHPVDSAMETAFMDSINEVKVHRPRFVAPIPCYSPPKFKRLGGTFKKAIQKRPDWVLETSLYKRRARECDSRMFYDTPKVFAKKLEKDFDNALAKVAFPKAVVRTMISKGRPKPREGSDTPRPEPKYASMEDIDIDMVMKEVKGVFKEHYDIISRLYTYYSITGGGTGAGAFSMKLNAWSRFIKDCDIIDPKSERCKSQDIDTAFVATNFEEGDNDDLNDDNDDQALMRFEFIEILTRVAVMKYGHGVKTFDPAEALKMLIEVNVIPNMLPEVLVDANTFRRERLYCEGAADVFAKYSTGIIACYCFYKARDAAKIMGLEHWLMFCDKSGLTTSLTRASQREAK
;
A
#
# COMPACT_ATOMS: atom_id res chain seq x y z
N CYS A 1 -6.47 17.64 16.40
CA CYS A 1 -6.04 17.79 14.99
C CYS A 1 -4.62 18.35 14.89
N THR A 2 -4.30 19.50 15.49
CA THR A 2 -2.97 20.15 15.39
C THR A 2 -1.81 19.31 15.97
N GLU A 3 -2.01 18.63 17.11
CA GLU A 3 -0.98 17.74 17.67
C GLU A 3 -0.80 16.45 16.85
N LEU A 4 -1.88 15.91 16.28
CA LEU A 4 -1.81 14.75 15.36
C LEU A 4 -1.09 15.12 14.06
N HIS A 5 -1.32 16.34 13.55
CA HIS A 5 -0.60 16.90 12.40
C HIS A 5 0.90 17.01 12.67
N HIS A 6 1.29 17.48 13.87
CA HIS A 6 2.70 17.57 14.27
C HIS A 6 3.38 16.19 14.36
N LEU A 7 2.70 15.17 14.89
CA LEU A 7 3.25 13.81 15.02
C LEU A 7 3.41 13.12 13.66
N LEU A 8 2.42 13.24 12.77
CA LEU A 8 2.48 12.68 11.42
C LEU A 8 3.51 13.41 10.54
N SER A 9 3.64 14.74 10.69
CA SER A 9 4.69 15.52 10.01
C SER A 9 6.10 15.12 10.46
N CYS A 10 6.30 14.79 11.75
CA CYS A 10 7.58 14.28 12.24
C CYS A 10 7.90 12.89 11.65
N ALA A 11 6.91 12.00 11.55
CA ALA A 11 7.10 10.66 10.98
C ALA A 11 7.53 10.71 9.51
N LEU A 12 6.88 11.55 8.69
CA LEU A 12 7.21 11.75 7.27
C LEU A 12 8.60 12.41 7.07
N SER A 13 9.01 13.29 8.00
CA SER A 13 10.33 13.94 7.94
C SER A 13 11.49 12.96 8.22
N CYS A 14 11.27 11.96 9.08
CA CYS A 14 12.25 10.93 9.40
C CYS A 14 12.58 10.01 8.21
N THR A 15 11.59 9.68 7.37
CA THR A 15 11.79 8.87 6.15
C THR A 15 12.70 9.59 5.14
N LYS A 16 12.59 10.92 5.06
CA LYS A 16 13.39 11.76 4.17
C LYS A 16 14.86 11.85 4.60
N LEU A 17 15.11 11.91 5.92
CA LEU A 17 16.48 11.89 6.47
C LEU A 17 17.18 10.57 6.12
N HIS A 18 16.46 9.45 6.18
CA HIS A 18 17.01 8.14 5.83
C HIS A 18 17.33 8.05 4.32
N HIS A 19 16.49 8.63 3.46
CA HIS A 19 16.72 8.67 2.01
C HIS A 19 17.93 9.56 1.64
N VAL A 20 18.06 10.74 2.24
CA VAL A 20 19.22 11.64 2.04
C VAL A 20 20.52 11.01 2.55
N LEU A 21 20.48 10.32 3.68
CA LEU A 21 21.65 9.61 4.21
C LEU A 21 22.04 8.39 3.37
N SER A 22 21.08 7.75 2.68
CA SER A 22 21.36 6.67 1.74
C SER A 22 21.96 7.14 0.40
N GLN A 23 21.63 8.36 -0.04
CA GLN A 23 22.14 8.94 -1.29
C GLN A 23 23.51 9.61 -1.16
N ASN A 24 23.94 9.99 0.05
CA ASN A 24 25.22 10.68 0.28
C ASN A 24 26.42 9.76 0.60
N ARG A 25 26.36 8.47 0.29
CA ARG A 25 27.55 7.59 0.31
C ARG A 25 28.25 7.61 -1.05
N GLU A 26 28.95 8.70 -1.34
CA GLU A 26 29.95 8.73 -2.42
C GLU A 26 31.27 8.08 -1.96
N PRO A 27 31.99 7.37 -2.84
CA PRO A 27 33.25 6.73 -2.51
C PRO A 27 34.41 7.74 -2.51
N HIS A 28 35.22 7.72 -1.45
CA HIS A 28 36.46 8.49 -1.37
C HIS A 28 37.37 8.21 -2.58
N THR A 29 37.58 9.23 -3.41
CA THR A 29 38.57 9.26 -4.48
C THR A 29 39.94 9.65 -3.92
N PHE A 30 40.94 8.86 -4.28
CA PHE A 30 42.36 9.05 -3.96
C PHE A 30 42.91 10.34 -4.59
N ALA A 31 43.72 11.07 -3.83
CA ALA A 31 44.44 12.25 -4.26
C ALA A 31 45.49 11.93 -5.34
N GLN A 32 45.59 12.77 -6.38
CA GLN A 32 46.72 12.84 -7.30
C GLN A 32 47.43 14.19 -7.13
N SER A 33 48.76 14.13 -7.01
CA SER A 33 49.71 15.25 -7.05
C SER A 33 50.16 15.54 -8.50
N PRO A 34 50.76 16.73 -8.78
CA PRO A 34 50.80 17.30 -10.12
C PRO A 34 52.01 16.91 -10.96
N THR A 35 51.82 17.16 -12.25
CA THR A 35 52.60 16.83 -13.45
C THR A 35 53.90 17.61 -13.61
N GLU A 36 54.96 16.97 -14.11
CA GLU A 36 56.04 17.62 -14.87
C GLU A 36 56.32 16.88 -16.19
N LEU A 37 56.78 17.66 -17.17
CA LEU A 37 56.94 17.38 -18.60
C LEU A 37 58.11 16.45 -18.96
N GLY A 38 57.98 15.75 -20.11
CA GLY A 38 59.13 15.36 -20.95
C GLY A 38 59.00 14.02 -21.67
N SER A 39 58.73 14.05 -22.99
CA SER A 39 58.95 12.94 -23.94
C SER A 39 60.46 12.86 -24.31
N PRO A 40 61.04 11.74 -24.86
CA PRO A 40 60.56 11.01 -26.05
C PRO A 40 60.71 9.46 -26.03
N SER A 41 60.06 8.80 -27.01
CA SER A 41 59.96 7.34 -27.30
C SER A 41 61.19 6.75 -28.04
N PRO A 42 61.24 5.45 -28.47
CA PRO A 42 60.74 4.16 -27.92
C PRO A 42 61.86 3.06 -27.92
N PRO A 43 61.65 1.75 -27.58
CA PRO A 43 61.02 0.78 -28.48
C PRO A 43 60.18 -0.36 -27.83
N SER A 44 59.38 -1.00 -28.68
CA SER A 44 58.77 -2.36 -28.65
C SER A 44 58.92 -3.27 -27.41
N CYS A 45 57.80 -3.84 -26.94
CA CYS A 45 57.49 -5.30 -27.01
C CYS A 45 56.32 -5.72 -26.07
N SER A 46 55.50 -6.62 -26.62
CA SER A 46 54.75 -7.71 -25.96
C SER A 46 53.82 -7.45 -24.75
N SER A 47 52.54 -7.69 -24.99
CA SER A 47 51.45 -7.96 -24.04
C SER A 47 51.82 -8.99 -22.95
N PRO A 48 51.18 -8.92 -21.76
CA PRO A 48 50.29 -10.03 -21.41
C PRO A 48 48.99 -9.63 -20.67
N SER A 49 47.93 -10.37 -21.02
CA SER A 49 46.85 -10.92 -20.19
C SER A 49 46.39 -10.15 -18.94
N ARG A 50 45.19 -9.55 -19.03
CA ARG A 50 44.39 -9.12 -17.87
C ARG A 50 43.79 -10.34 -17.17
N LEU A 51 44.23 -10.56 -15.94
CA LEU A 51 43.54 -11.41 -14.96
C LEU A 51 42.26 -10.70 -14.48
N ALA A 52 41.11 -11.34 -14.71
CA ALA A 52 39.83 -10.93 -14.17
C ALA A 52 39.82 -11.12 -12.65
N THR A 53 39.50 -10.05 -11.92
CA THR A 53 39.26 -10.06 -10.48
C THR A 53 37.88 -10.68 -10.21
N PRO A 54 37.72 -11.59 -9.23
CA PRO A 54 36.39 -12.14 -8.92
C PRO A 54 35.52 -11.10 -8.20
N PRO A 55 34.18 -11.19 -8.32
CA PRO A 55 33.27 -10.26 -7.66
C PRO A 55 33.29 -10.45 -6.14
N ARG A 56 33.21 -9.32 -5.43
CA ARG A 56 33.09 -9.24 -3.96
C ARG A 56 31.85 -9.99 -3.49
N ARG A 57 32.06 -11.03 -2.69
CA ARG A 57 31.05 -11.74 -1.91
C ARG A 57 30.46 -10.78 -0.86
N LEU A 58 29.19 -10.42 -1.01
CA LEU A 58 28.42 -9.75 0.04
C LEU A 58 28.21 -10.74 1.18
N VAL A 59 28.89 -10.51 2.31
CA VAL A 59 28.67 -11.25 3.55
C VAL A 59 27.38 -10.72 4.18
N ILE A 60 26.34 -11.55 4.16
CA ILE A 60 25.13 -11.34 4.96
C ILE A 60 25.52 -11.63 6.42
N PRO A 61 25.32 -10.72 7.38
CA PRO A 61 25.61 -11.01 8.77
C PRO A 61 24.60 -12.05 9.29
N GLU A 62 25.11 -13.22 9.71
CA GLU A 62 24.36 -14.22 10.46
C GLU A 62 23.86 -13.61 11.78
N ALA A 63 22.57 -13.80 12.07
CA ALA A 63 21.98 -13.44 13.34
C ALA A 63 22.54 -14.35 14.46
N PRO A 64 22.79 -13.81 15.67
CA PRO A 64 23.33 -14.61 16.76
C PRO A 64 22.28 -15.64 17.23
N HIS A 65 22.64 -16.92 17.16
CA HIS A 65 21.96 -17.99 17.87
C HIS A 65 22.13 -17.78 19.37
N GLU A 66 21.04 -17.49 20.08
CA GLU A 66 20.99 -17.62 21.53
C GLU A 66 21.11 -19.10 21.93
N VAL A 67 22.24 -19.41 22.54
CA VAL A 67 22.52 -20.69 23.20
C VAL A 67 21.83 -20.66 24.57
N CYS A 68 20.68 -21.33 24.69
CA CYS A 68 20.12 -21.67 25.99
C CYS A 68 20.90 -22.89 26.56
N ALA A 69 21.68 -22.64 27.61
CA ALA A 69 22.45 -23.63 28.32
C ALA A 69 21.54 -24.55 29.16
N GLY A 70 21.98 -25.80 29.29
CA GLY A 70 21.20 -26.91 29.82
C GLY A 70 20.89 -26.87 31.32
N ALA A 71 19.86 -27.63 31.69
CA ALA A 71 19.76 -28.27 32.98
C ALA A 71 19.15 -29.67 32.78
N THR A 72 20.02 -30.69 32.84
CA THR A 72 19.63 -32.09 33.07
C THR A 72 19.23 -32.29 34.53
N PRO A 73 18.31 -33.23 34.80
CA PRO A 73 18.62 -34.19 35.86
C PRO A 73 18.32 -35.64 35.48
N THR A 74 19.36 -36.44 35.68
CA THR A 74 19.40 -37.73 36.39
C THR A 74 18.21 -38.69 36.33
N VAL A 75 18.53 -39.85 35.75
CA VAL A 75 17.84 -41.14 35.86
C VAL A 75 17.81 -41.62 37.32
N ALA A 76 16.66 -42.09 37.78
CA ALA A 76 16.54 -43.08 38.84
C ALA A 76 15.42 -44.07 38.47
N GLU A 77 15.79 -45.35 38.39
CA GLU A 77 14.88 -46.49 38.31
C GLU A 77 14.07 -46.62 39.61
N GLU A 78 12.81 -47.05 39.51
CA GLU A 78 12.21 -48.04 40.44
C GLU A 78 10.83 -48.51 39.94
N GLY A 79 10.68 -49.84 39.82
CA GLY A 79 9.56 -50.60 40.40
C GLY A 79 8.13 -50.47 39.84
N SER A 80 7.73 -51.46 39.02
CA SER A 80 6.52 -52.30 39.16
C SER A 80 5.34 -51.77 40.01
N THR A 81 4.14 -51.66 39.42
CA THR A 81 2.96 -52.50 39.78
C THR A 81 1.73 -52.25 38.89
N SER A 82 1.04 -53.36 38.61
CA SER A 82 -0.32 -53.56 38.10
C SER A 82 -1.39 -52.61 38.67
N ALA A 83 -2.32 -52.15 37.83
CA ALA A 83 -3.77 -52.39 37.99
C ALA A 83 -4.60 -51.79 36.84
N ASP A 84 -5.58 -52.58 36.40
CA ASP A 84 -6.72 -52.24 35.55
C ASP A 84 -7.48 -50.98 36.02
N MET A 85 -8.12 -50.27 35.08
CA MET A 85 -9.58 -50.03 35.10
C MET A 85 -10.05 -49.14 33.92
N HIS A 86 -11.05 -49.65 33.22
CA HIS A 86 -12.15 -49.00 32.49
C HIS A 86 -12.09 -47.48 32.20
N ALA A 87 -12.23 -47.10 30.92
CA ALA A 87 -13.49 -46.60 30.35
C ALA A 87 -13.27 -45.99 28.95
N GLN A 88 -13.83 -46.65 27.93
CA GLN A 88 -14.10 -46.07 26.62
C GLN A 88 -15.44 -45.32 26.69
N GLY A 89 -15.48 -44.11 26.15
CA GLY A 89 -16.70 -43.35 25.89
C GLY A 89 -16.42 -42.20 24.92
N PRO A 90 -17.13 -42.09 23.79
CA PRO A 90 -16.92 -41.06 22.78
C PRO A 90 -17.70 -39.80 23.14
N VAL A 91 -17.18 -38.62 22.80
CA VAL A 91 -17.95 -37.37 22.87
C VAL A 91 -18.07 -36.81 21.45
N ASP A 92 -19.19 -37.17 20.82
CA ASP A 92 -19.84 -36.32 19.83
C ASP A 92 -20.52 -35.15 20.56
N SER A 93 -20.34 -33.93 20.05
CA SER A 93 -21.44 -32.98 19.76
C SER A 93 -20.88 -31.61 19.41
N ALA A 94 -20.99 -31.29 18.12
CA ALA A 94 -21.18 -29.93 17.67
C ALA A 94 -22.57 -29.46 18.14
N ASP A 95 -22.67 -28.24 18.67
CA ASP A 95 -23.66 -27.24 18.25
C ASP A 95 -23.65 -25.99 19.15
N ASN A 96 -24.03 -24.87 18.52
CA ASN A 96 -24.45 -23.58 19.06
C ASN A 96 -23.36 -22.60 19.53
N PHE A 97 -23.05 -21.61 18.66
CA PHE A 97 -23.33 -20.20 18.95
C PHE A 97 -23.15 -19.31 17.69
N THR A 98 -24.14 -19.30 16.79
CA THR A 98 -24.28 -18.25 15.77
C THR A 98 -25.76 -17.87 15.66
N ALA A 99 -26.20 -16.94 16.50
CA ALA A 99 -27.49 -16.29 16.34
C ALA A 99 -27.36 -14.87 16.90
N HIS A 100 -27.06 -13.88 16.03
CA HIS A 100 -27.50 -12.49 16.22
C HIS A 100 -27.25 -11.50 15.07
N ILE A 101 -27.02 -11.93 13.82
CA ILE A 101 -26.90 -10.98 12.69
C ILE A 101 -27.70 -11.48 11.47
N GLU A 102 -29.01 -11.67 11.61
CA GLU A 102 -29.91 -11.80 10.46
C GLU A 102 -31.27 -11.21 10.84
N LEU A 103 -31.49 -9.93 10.52
CA LEU A 103 -32.85 -9.36 10.52
C LEU A 103 -32.99 -8.07 9.67
N ASN A 104 -32.13 -7.83 8.67
CA ASN A 104 -32.30 -6.64 7.82
C ASN A 104 -31.84 -6.76 6.35
N GLN A 105 -31.59 -7.96 5.83
CA GLN A 105 -31.15 -8.13 4.42
C GLN A 105 -32.27 -8.47 3.43
N ASN A 106 -33.43 -8.97 3.89
CA ASN A 106 -34.43 -9.53 2.96
C ASN A 106 -35.50 -8.55 2.46
N PHE A 107 -35.54 -7.30 2.92
CA PHE A 107 -36.60 -6.36 2.51
C PHE A 107 -36.22 -5.48 1.30
N VAL A 108 -34.94 -5.37 0.96
CA VAL A 108 -34.46 -4.44 -0.10
C VAL A 108 -34.19 -5.16 -1.44
N SER A 109 -33.96 -6.49 -1.43
CA SER A 109 -33.62 -7.26 -2.62
C SER A 109 -34.79 -7.44 -3.60
N ASP A 110 -36.00 -7.67 -3.10
CA ASP A 110 -37.11 -8.08 -3.96
C ASP A 110 -37.76 -6.92 -4.71
N THR A 111 -37.66 -5.69 -4.19
CA THR A 111 -38.21 -4.49 -4.84
C THR A 111 -37.38 -4.03 -6.03
N LEU A 112 -36.08 -4.35 -6.06
CA LEU A 112 -35.15 -3.99 -7.14
C LEU A 112 -35.15 -5.01 -8.30
N ARG A 113 -35.51 -6.27 -8.03
CA ARG A 113 -35.57 -7.33 -9.06
C ARG A 113 -36.79 -7.19 -9.97
N ASP A 114 -37.92 -6.74 -9.44
CA ASP A 114 -39.15 -6.47 -10.21
C ASP A 114 -39.07 -5.21 -11.08
N ALA A 115 -38.22 -4.24 -10.72
CA ALA A 115 -38.05 -3.00 -11.48
C ALA A 115 -37.22 -3.18 -12.76
N LEU A 116 -36.38 -4.22 -12.85
CA LEU A 116 -35.44 -4.45 -13.94
C LEU A 116 -35.94 -5.44 -15.01
N SER A 117 -37.13 -6.02 -14.86
CA SER A 117 -37.64 -7.09 -15.72
C SER A 117 -38.61 -6.63 -16.83
N ARG A 118 -38.59 -5.34 -17.23
CA ARG A 118 -39.43 -4.84 -18.35
C ARG A 118 -38.62 -4.67 -19.62
N GLU A 119 -38.80 -5.64 -20.52
CA GLU A 119 -38.19 -5.75 -21.84
C GLU A 119 -38.48 -4.57 -22.78
N ALA A 120 -37.47 -4.17 -23.57
CA ALA A 120 -37.63 -3.33 -24.76
C ALA A 120 -37.29 -4.17 -26.01
N PRO A 121 -37.99 -3.97 -27.15
CA PRO A 121 -37.89 -4.87 -28.30
C PRO A 121 -36.64 -4.62 -29.16
N GLU A 122 -36.03 -5.71 -29.64
CA GLU A 122 -34.85 -5.71 -30.52
C GLU A 122 -35.09 -5.06 -31.89
N PRO A 123 -34.11 -4.29 -32.42
CA PRO A 123 -34.12 -3.90 -33.83
C PRO A 123 -33.31 -4.88 -34.69
N LYS A 124 -33.98 -5.42 -35.70
CA LYS A 124 -33.36 -6.16 -36.79
C LYS A 124 -32.66 -5.21 -37.78
N SER A 125 -31.50 -5.67 -38.25
CA SER A 125 -30.88 -5.44 -39.57
C SER A 125 -29.62 -4.59 -39.66
N LYS A 126 -28.75 -5.05 -40.57
CA LYS A 126 -27.35 -4.71 -40.82
C LYS A 126 -27.24 -3.50 -41.74
N GLN A 127 -26.43 -2.48 -41.40
CA GLN A 127 -25.75 -1.59 -42.36
C GLN A 127 -24.61 -0.79 -41.71
N SER A 128 -23.63 -0.40 -42.55
CA SER A 128 -22.24 -0.07 -42.20
C SER A 128 -21.98 1.34 -41.61
N PRO A 129 -20.81 1.59 -40.99
CA PRO A 129 -20.56 2.80 -40.22
C PRO A 129 -19.83 3.83 -41.08
N ARG A 130 -20.54 4.86 -41.57
CA ARG A 130 -19.96 6.17 -41.97
C ARG A 130 -21.08 7.13 -42.37
N ARG A 131 -21.66 7.81 -41.36
CA ARG A 131 -22.40 9.11 -41.39
C ARG A 131 -23.48 9.13 -40.30
N ALA A 132 -23.10 9.31 -39.03
CA ALA A 132 -24.07 9.46 -37.93
C ALA A 132 -23.63 10.42 -36.82
N THR A 133 -22.73 11.37 -37.08
CA THR A 133 -22.24 12.31 -36.05
C THR A 133 -22.80 13.73 -36.15
N TRP A 134 -23.74 14.03 -37.04
CA TRP A 134 -24.30 15.38 -37.20
C TRP A 134 -25.83 15.52 -37.04
N ARG A 135 -26.55 14.47 -36.63
CA ARG A 135 -28.01 14.55 -36.35
C ARG A 135 -28.41 14.48 -34.88
N VAL A 136 -27.50 14.17 -33.96
CA VAL A 136 -27.84 14.03 -32.52
C VAL A 136 -28.05 15.39 -31.83
N PHE A 137 -27.46 16.47 -32.34
CA PHE A 137 -27.53 17.78 -31.68
C PHE A 137 -28.82 18.60 -31.96
N LYS A 138 -29.67 18.17 -32.89
CA LYS A 138 -30.91 18.91 -33.23
C LYS A 138 -32.19 18.30 -32.66
N GLY A 139 -32.12 17.11 -32.05
CA GLY A 139 -33.28 16.42 -31.46
C GLY A 139 -33.47 16.62 -29.95
N LEU A 140 -32.50 17.23 -29.25
CA LEU A 140 -32.55 17.45 -27.80
C LEU A 140 -33.14 18.81 -27.41
N SER A 141 -33.51 19.66 -28.37
CA SER A 141 -34.07 21.00 -28.12
C SER A 141 -35.59 21.01 -27.89
N ASP A 142 -36.32 19.93 -28.23
CA ASP A 142 -37.79 19.95 -28.33
C ASP A 142 -38.51 18.92 -27.43
N GLN A 143 -37.90 18.51 -26.32
CA GLN A 143 -38.53 17.60 -25.34
C GLN A 143 -38.81 18.33 -24.01
N PRO A 144 -39.95 19.05 -23.88
CA PRO A 144 -40.32 19.77 -22.66
C PRO A 144 -40.46 18.87 -21.41
N SER A 145 -40.65 17.57 -21.61
CA SER A 145 -40.88 16.59 -20.54
C SER A 145 -39.63 16.28 -19.71
N LEU A 146 -38.43 16.29 -20.31
CA LEU A 146 -37.20 15.96 -19.60
C LEU A 146 -36.72 17.12 -18.73
N THR A 147 -36.81 18.35 -19.23
CA THR A 147 -36.49 19.57 -18.45
C THR A 147 -37.47 19.76 -17.30
N GLN A 148 -38.77 19.48 -17.50
CA GLN A 148 -39.75 19.51 -16.42
C GLN A 148 -39.52 18.40 -15.38
N LYS A 149 -39.04 17.23 -15.80
CA LYS A 149 -38.68 16.15 -14.87
C LYS A 149 -37.48 16.54 -14.01
N VAL A 150 -36.39 17.01 -14.63
CA VAL A 150 -35.20 17.49 -13.88
C VAL A 150 -35.54 18.63 -12.94
N LEU A 151 -36.38 19.58 -13.35
CA LEU A 151 -36.82 20.68 -12.48
C LEU A 151 -37.72 20.21 -11.34
N ARG A 152 -38.50 19.14 -11.53
CA ARG A 152 -39.34 18.54 -10.49
C ARG A 152 -38.48 17.77 -9.49
N ASP A 153 -37.52 16.98 -9.97
CA ASP A 153 -36.59 16.22 -9.14
C ASP A 153 -35.71 17.17 -8.30
N MET A 154 -35.24 18.28 -8.88
CA MET A 154 -34.52 19.33 -8.15
C MET A 154 -35.40 20.09 -7.15
N ALA A 155 -36.71 20.21 -7.41
CA ALA A 155 -37.65 20.84 -6.48
C ALA A 155 -37.98 19.93 -5.29
N GLU A 156 -38.06 18.62 -5.50
CA GLU A 156 -38.25 17.60 -4.47
C GLU A 156 -37.01 17.48 -3.58
N GLU A 157 -35.80 17.44 -4.14
CA GLU A 157 -34.54 17.47 -3.38
C GLU A 157 -34.41 18.75 -2.53
N LYS A 158 -34.84 19.90 -3.08
CA LYS A 158 -34.90 21.18 -2.35
C LYS A 158 -36.02 21.24 -1.31
N ALA A 159 -37.03 20.37 -1.39
CA ALA A 159 -38.08 20.25 -0.38
C ALA A 159 -37.62 19.34 0.78
N GLU A 160 -36.92 18.25 0.48
CA GLU A 160 -36.29 17.38 1.49
C GLU A 160 -35.21 18.11 2.30
N LEU A 161 -34.37 18.90 1.64
CA LEU A 161 -33.38 19.76 2.31
C LEU A 161 -34.03 20.83 3.21
N ARG A 162 -35.22 21.31 2.86
CA ARG A 162 -36.01 22.23 3.71
C ARG A 162 -36.64 21.53 4.90
N GLY A 163 -37.09 20.28 4.74
CA GLY A 163 -37.54 19.43 5.85
C GLY A 163 -36.43 19.14 6.86
N PHE A 164 -35.21 18.91 6.37
CA PHE A 164 -34.02 18.72 7.21
C PHE A 164 -33.62 20.00 7.96
N HIS A 165 -33.77 21.17 7.33
CA HIS A 165 -33.52 22.46 7.97
C HIS A 165 -34.56 22.78 9.07
N GLY A 166 -35.83 22.43 8.87
CA GLY A 166 -36.90 22.60 9.86
C GLY A 166 -36.74 21.71 11.11
N LEU A 167 -36.21 20.50 10.94
CA LEU A 167 -35.87 19.58 12.05
C LEU A 167 -34.66 20.07 12.87
N ILE A 168 -33.72 20.77 12.24
CA ILE A 168 -32.57 21.40 12.93
C ILE A 168 -33.00 22.68 13.66
N GLU A 169 -33.97 23.44 13.13
CA GLU A 169 -34.53 24.62 13.79
C GLU A 169 -35.44 24.26 14.98
N SER A 170 -36.19 23.15 14.94
CA SER A 170 -37.01 22.73 16.09
C SER A 170 -36.18 22.22 17.28
N ALA A 171 -34.92 21.81 17.05
CA ALA A 171 -33.97 21.42 18.10
C ALA A 171 -33.19 22.61 18.70
N ARG A 172 -33.37 23.84 18.18
CA ARG A 172 -32.72 25.07 18.66
C ARG A 172 -33.70 25.97 19.40
N GLN A 173 -34.28 25.51 20.50
CA GLN A 173 -34.72 26.46 21.52
C GLN A 173 -33.55 26.78 22.47
N PRO A 174 -33.00 28.01 22.44
CA PRO A 174 -31.94 28.38 23.36
C PRO A 174 -32.50 28.38 24.78
N ARG A 175 -31.93 27.54 25.65
CA ARG A 175 -32.14 27.71 27.10
C ARG A 175 -31.61 29.11 27.47
N PRO A 176 -32.33 29.90 28.28
CA PRO A 176 -31.87 31.23 28.65
C PRO A 176 -30.52 31.12 29.37
N VAL A 177 -29.46 31.54 28.68
CA VAL A 177 -28.11 31.60 29.22
C VAL A 177 -28.11 32.68 30.30
N ARG A 178 -27.78 32.28 31.53
CA ARG A 178 -27.63 33.22 32.65
C ARG A 178 -26.66 34.34 32.25
N THR A 179 -27.20 35.55 32.26
CA THR A 179 -26.63 36.79 31.75
C THR A 179 -25.42 37.22 32.57
N GLY A 180 -24.30 37.48 31.87
CA GLY A 180 -23.14 38.16 32.43
C GLY A 180 -21.84 37.87 31.68
N ILE A 181 -21.38 36.62 31.70
CA ILE A 181 -20.02 36.29 31.23
C ILE A 181 -20.01 35.80 29.78
N ALA A 182 -21.02 35.02 29.37
CA ALA A 182 -21.14 34.53 27.99
C ALA A 182 -21.34 35.68 26.98
N ALA A 183 -22.11 36.71 27.34
CA ALA A 183 -22.31 37.89 26.49
C ALA A 183 -20.99 38.64 26.22
N LYS A 184 -20.14 38.77 27.26
CA LYS A 184 -18.84 39.45 27.16
C LYS A 184 -17.82 38.64 26.35
N ALA A 185 -17.87 37.30 26.42
CA ALA A 185 -17.05 36.44 25.56
C ALA A 185 -17.50 36.47 24.09
N LEU A 186 -18.80 36.56 23.84
CA LEU A 186 -19.38 36.71 22.51
C LEU A 186 -18.95 38.04 21.85
N GLU A 187 -18.88 39.11 22.64
CA GLU A 187 -18.46 40.45 22.20
C GLU A 187 -16.95 40.51 21.88
N ILE A 188 -16.13 39.74 22.59
CA ILE A 188 -14.66 39.75 22.44
C ILE A 188 -14.17 38.85 21.28
N ASN A 189 -14.85 37.74 20.98
CA ASN A 189 -14.45 36.84 19.88
C ASN A 189 -15.66 36.18 19.18
N PRO A 190 -16.46 36.93 18.40
CA PRO A 190 -17.63 36.41 17.69
C PRO A 190 -17.33 35.19 16.80
N PRO A 191 -16.21 35.12 16.05
CA PRO A 191 -15.87 33.95 15.23
C PRO A 191 -15.65 32.65 16.00
N SER A 192 -15.37 32.71 17.31
CA SER A 192 -15.18 31.49 18.12
C SER A 192 -16.48 30.81 18.56
N CYS A 193 -17.60 31.52 18.48
CA CYS A 193 -18.87 31.10 19.09
C CYS A 193 -20.06 31.13 18.12
N MET A 194 -19.91 31.74 16.94
CA MET A 194 -20.95 31.77 15.90
C MET A 194 -20.42 31.24 14.57
N GLU A 195 -21.05 30.19 14.06
CA GLU A 195 -20.67 29.53 12.80
C GLU A 195 -20.66 30.50 11.60
N LYS A 196 -21.65 31.39 11.50
CA LYS A 196 -21.69 32.40 10.43
C LYS A 196 -20.49 33.37 10.50
N ALA A 197 -20.13 33.82 11.70
CA ALA A 197 -18.99 34.72 11.91
C ALA A 197 -17.64 33.99 11.69
N ALA A 198 -17.57 32.69 12.01
CA ALA A 198 -16.42 31.84 11.72
C ALA A 198 -16.18 31.69 10.22
N ILE A 199 -17.26 31.46 9.45
CA ILE A 199 -17.22 31.34 7.99
C ILE A 199 -16.79 32.67 7.37
N GLU A 200 -17.38 33.78 7.79
CA GLU A 200 -17.05 35.12 7.28
C GLU A 200 -15.58 35.49 7.56
N ALA A 201 -15.11 35.30 8.81
CA ALA A 201 -13.71 35.54 9.16
C ALA A 201 -12.74 34.63 8.36
N SER A 202 -13.15 33.40 8.04
CA SER A 202 -12.35 32.49 7.22
C SER A 202 -12.28 32.95 5.77
N LEU A 203 -13.40 33.40 5.19
CA LEU A 203 -13.46 33.92 3.83
C LEU A 203 -12.58 35.17 3.68
N GLU A 204 -12.69 36.13 4.60
CA GLU A 204 -11.83 37.31 4.55
C GLU A 204 -10.34 36.98 4.73
N HIS A 205 -10.01 35.97 5.54
CA HIS A 205 -8.63 35.51 5.68
C HIS A 205 -8.12 34.88 4.39
N CYS A 206 -8.93 34.07 3.70
CA CYS A 206 -8.59 33.55 2.38
C CYS A 206 -8.35 34.66 1.36
N ASP A 207 -9.13 35.73 1.37
CA ASP A 207 -8.94 36.85 0.46
C ASP A 207 -7.64 37.63 0.75
N ARG A 208 -7.26 37.79 2.03
CA ARG A 208 -5.96 38.35 2.42
C ARG A 208 -4.80 37.50 1.90
N VAL A 209 -4.90 36.17 1.99
CA VAL A 209 -3.88 35.24 1.48
C VAL A 209 -3.76 35.35 -0.04
N ARG A 210 -4.87 35.39 -0.78
CA ARG A 210 -4.85 35.55 -2.25
C ARG A 210 -4.19 36.85 -2.69
N ARG A 211 -4.42 37.96 -1.97
CA ARG A 211 -3.74 39.23 -2.25
C ARG A 211 -2.23 39.13 -2.07
N ALA A 212 -1.78 38.53 -0.96
CA ALA A 212 -0.36 38.31 -0.72
C ALA A 212 0.28 37.41 -1.79
N GLU A 213 -0.43 36.37 -2.23
CA GLU A 213 0.03 35.47 -3.29
C GLU A 213 0.17 36.19 -4.65
N HIS A 214 -0.81 37.01 -5.04
CA HIS A 214 -0.71 37.81 -6.26
C HIS A 214 0.49 38.77 -6.25
N LEU A 215 0.74 39.44 -5.11
CA LEU A 215 1.90 40.32 -4.95
C LEU A 215 3.23 39.55 -5.01
N HIS A 216 3.27 38.34 -4.45
CA HIS A 216 4.43 37.46 -4.53
C HIS A 216 4.75 37.05 -5.98
N LEU A 217 3.71 36.65 -6.74
CA LEU A 217 3.86 36.29 -8.15
C LEU A 217 4.34 37.48 -8.99
N TYR A 218 3.82 38.68 -8.74
CA TYR A 218 4.27 39.89 -9.40
C TYR A 218 5.76 40.18 -9.13
N LEU A 219 6.20 40.13 -7.87
CA LEU A 219 7.60 40.39 -7.48
C LEU A 219 8.57 39.38 -8.05
N ARG A 220 8.13 38.15 -8.30
CA ARG A 220 8.94 37.13 -8.97
C ARG A 220 9.26 37.51 -10.42
N GLU A 221 8.35 38.20 -11.10
CA GLU A 221 8.56 38.71 -12.46
C GLU A 221 9.28 40.06 -12.46
N HIS A 222 9.09 40.87 -11.42
CA HIS A 222 9.61 42.23 -11.30
C HIS A 222 10.38 42.44 -9.97
N PRO A 223 11.58 41.86 -9.81
CA PRO A 223 12.27 41.80 -8.51
C PRO A 223 12.83 43.15 -8.01
N VAL A 224 12.73 44.22 -8.79
CA VAL A 224 13.31 45.54 -8.49
C VAL A 224 12.25 46.58 -8.08
N ASP A 225 10.98 46.18 -8.00
CA ASP A 225 9.86 47.06 -7.65
C ASP A 225 9.69 47.15 -6.12
N SER A 226 10.44 48.07 -5.50
CA SER A 226 10.47 48.26 -4.04
C SER A 226 9.11 48.66 -3.44
N ALA A 227 8.23 49.30 -4.24
CA ALA A 227 6.90 49.66 -3.80
C ALA A 227 6.02 48.40 -3.65
N MET A 228 6.13 47.47 -4.60
CA MET A 228 5.42 46.19 -4.55
C MET A 228 5.99 45.26 -3.48
N GLU A 229 7.29 45.34 -3.18
CA GLU A 229 7.90 44.61 -2.07
C GLU A 229 7.32 45.06 -0.72
N THR A 230 7.17 46.36 -0.54
CA THR A 230 6.53 46.94 0.65
C THR A 230 5.08 46.48 0.77
N ALA A 231 4.31 46.57 -0.33
CA ALA A 231 2.92 46.12 -0.37
C ALA A 231 2.78 44.62 -0.06
N PHE A 232 3.71 43.79 -0.55
CA PHE A 232 3.75 42.36 -0.23
C PHE A 232 4.00 42.14 1.26
N MET A 233 4.99 42.82 1.85
CA MET A 233 5.27 42.70 3.28
C MET A 233 4.10 43.15 4.16
N ASP A 234 3.42 44.23 3.77
CA ASP A 234 2.20 44.69 4.44
C ASP A 234 1.08 43.65 4.34
N SER A 235 0.87 43.06 3.17
CA SER A 235 -0.13 41.99 2.98
C SER A 235 0.18 40.73 3.80
N ILE A 236 1.46 40.38 3.96
CA ILE A 236 1.90 39.28 4.83
C ILE A 236 1.63 39.61 6.30
N ASN A 237 1.85 40.85 6.71
CA ASN A 237 1.50 41.30 8.06
C ASN A 237 -0.02 41.28 8.29
N GLU A 238 -0.84 41.68 7.32
CA GLU A 238 -2.29 41.55 7.38
C GLU A 238 -2.72 40.08 7.58
N VAL A 239 -2.14 39.14 6.83
CA VAL A 239 -2.42 37.70 6.98
C VAL A 239 -2.06 37.22 8.37
N LYS A 240 -0.92 37.65 8.93
CA LYS A 240 -0.47 37.25 10.27
C LYS A 240 -1.36 37.82 11.37
N VAL A 241 -1.71 39.10 11.28
CA VAL A 241 -2.50 39.82 12.30
C VAL A 241 -3.95 39.36 12.29
N HIS A 242 -4.53 39.17 11.10
CA HIS A 242 -5.93 38.77 10.91
C HIS A 242 -6.11 37.27 10.72
N ARG A 243 -5.20 36.45 11.24
CA ARG A 243 -5.40 35.00 11.27
C ARG A 243 -6.55 34.67 12.23
N PRO A 244 -7.65 34.04 11.77
CA PRO A 244 -8.76 33.69 12.63
C PRO A 244 -8.27 32.77 13.75
N ARG A 245 -8.28 33.27 14.99
CA ARG A 245 -7.95 32.47 16.17
C ARG A 245 -9.23 31.81 16.65
N PHE A 246 -9.44 30.56 16.23
CA PHE A 246 -10.44 29.67 16.82
C PHE A 246 -9.96 29.20 18.19
N VAL A 247 -9.89 30.13 19.15
CA VAL A 247 -9.79 29.75 20.56
C VAL A 247 -11.18 29.26 20.91
N ALA A 248 -11.35 27.94 21.07
CA ALA A 248 -12.57 27.39 21.62
C ALA A 248 -12.93 28.20 22.87
N PRO A 249 -14.17 28.68 23.03
CA PRO A 249 -14.54 29.46 24.21
C PRO A 249 -14.11 28.64 25.40
N ILE A 250 -13.06 29.09 26.10
CA ILE A 250 -12.66 28.51 27.37
C ILE A 250 -13.92 28.72 28.19
N PRO A 251 -14.69 27.68 28.54
CA PRO A 251 -15.83 27.90 29.39
C PRO A 251 -15.29 28.66 30.57
N CYS A 252 -15.88 29.81 30.86
CA CYS A 252 -15.59 30.61 32.03
C CYS A 252 -16.05 29.84 33.27
N TYR A 253 -15.52 28.63 33.47
CA TYR A 253 -15.15 28.16 34.77
C TYR A 253 -14.20 29.23 35.31
N SER A 254 -14.77 30.19 36.04
CA SER A 254 -14.10 30.58 37.27
C SER A 254 -13.74 29.26 37.94
N PRO A 255 -12.45 28.85 37.96
CA PRO A 255 -12.07 27.62 38.61
C PRO A 255 -12.72 27.71 39.99
N PRO A 256 -13.55 26.73 40.40
CA PRO A 256 -14.18 26.79 41.70
C PRO A 256 -13.09 27.19 42.68
N LYS A 257 -13.36 28.22 43.49
CA LYS A 257 -12.42 28.69 44.51
C LYS A 257 -12.25 27.53 45.48
N PHE A 258 -11.39 26.58 45.11
CA PHE A 258 -10.92 25.54 45.99
C PHE A 258 -10.20 26.33 47.06
N LYS A 259 -10.82 26.40 48.24
CA LYS A 259 -10.09 26.67 49.47
C LYS A 259 -8.86 25.77 49.36
N ARG A 260 -7.68 26.37 49.23
CA ARG A 260 -6.43 25.64 49.33
C ARG A 260 -6.44 25.05 50.74
N LEU A 261 -7.00 23.85 50.88
CA LEU A 261 -6.78 23.01 52.03
C LEU A 261 -5.26 22.87 52.05
N GLY A 262 -4.61 23.53 53.00
CA GLY A 262 -3.16 23.58 53.17
C GLY A 262 -2.54 22.24 53.55
N GLY A 263 -3.08 21.13 53.02
CA GLY A 263 -2.46 19.83 53.05
C GLY A 263 -1.47 19.74 51.91
N THR A 264 -0.21 19.53 52.24
CA THR A 264 0.81 19.03 51.33
C THR A 264 0.38 17.66 50.80
N PHE A 265 -0.49 17.64 49.79
CA PHE A 265 -0.77 16.42 49.03
C PHE A 265 0.50 16.06 48.27
N LYS A 266 1.38 15.29 48.92
CA LYS A 266 2.32 14.42 48.23
C LYS A 266 1.45 13.48 47.41
N LYS A 267 1.10 13.86 46.18
CA LYS A 267 0.49 12.95 45.21
C LYS A 267 1.44 11.77 45.16
N ALA A 268 1.03 10.65 45.74
CA ALA A 268 1.72 9.39 45.55
C ALA A 268 1.80 9.22 44.05
N ILE A 269 3.01 9.33 43.50
CA ILE A 269 3.27 9.06 42.10
C ILE A 269 3.00 7.56 41.99
N GLN A 270 1.78 7.19 41.61
CA GLN A 270 1.47 5.82 41.26
C GLN A 270 2.39 5.51 40.09
N LYS A 271 3.39 4.65 40.34
CA LYS A 271 4.25 4.15 39.28
C LYS A 271 3.31 3.50 38.27
N ARG A 272 3.35 3.98 37.03
CA ARG A 272 2.67 3.30 35.95
C ARG A 272 3.26 1.88 35.88
N PRO A 273 2.43 0.85 35.67
CA PRO A 273 2.95 -0.49 35.41
C PRO A 273 3.87 -0.44 34.19
N ASP A 274 4.90 -1.29 34.18
CA ASP A 274 5.80 -1.38 33.04
C ASP A 274 5.00 -1.70 31.77
N TRP A 275 5.32 -0.99 30.70
CA TRP A 275 4.61 -1.18 29.43
C TRP A 275 4.98 -2.52 28.81
N VAL A 276 3.94 -3.28 28.43
CA VAL A 276 4.06 -4.62 27.84
C VAL A 276 3.13 -4.71 26.64
N LEU A 277 3.59 -5.30 25.55
CA LEU A 277 2.87 -5.33 24.27
C LEU A 277 1.53 -6.07 24.38
N GLU A 278 1.50 -7.15 25.16
CA GLU A 278 0.37 -8.02 25.46
C GLU A 278 -0.77 -7.29 26.19
N THR A 279 -0.46 -6.27 26.98
CA THR A 279 -1.44 -5.47 27.71
C THR A 279 -1.75 -4.13 27.03
N SER A 280 -0.98 -3.77 26.00
CA SER A 280 -1.13 -2.54 25.23
C SER A 280 -2.39 -2.51 24.36
N LEU A 281 -2.62 -1.37 23.67
CA LEU A 281 -3.70 -1.23 22.69
C LEU A 281 -3.57 -2.20 21.51
N TYR A 282 -2.36 -2.70 21.23
CA TYR A 282 -2.10 -3.61 20.12
C TYR A 282 -2.51 -5.05 20.40
N LYS A 283 -2.90 -5.40 21.64
CA LYS A 283 -3.24 -6.78 22.06
C LYS A 283 -4.25 -7.48 21.15
N ARG A 284 -5.18 -6.72 20.56
CA ARG A 284 -6.20 -7.24 19.63
C ARG A 284 -5.58 -7.84 18.39
N ARG A 285 -4.45 -7.32 17.92
CA ARG A 285 -3.77 -7.82 16.72
C ARG A 285 -3.34 -9.28 16.88
N ALA A 286 -2.81 -9.67 18.04
CA ALA A 286 -2.43 -11.06 18.28
C ALA A 286 -3.63 -12.01 18.17
N ARG A 287 -4.86 -11.53 18.38
CA ARG A 287 -6.07 -12.31 18.17
C ARG A 287 -6.58 -12.22 16.73
N GLU A 288 -6.55 -11.04 16.12
CA GLU A 288 -7.26 -10.76 14.86
C GLU A 288 -6.41 -10.99 13.61
N CYS A 289 -5.08 -10.93 13.71
CA CYS A 289 -4.18 -11.13 12.59
C CYS A 289 -4.03 -12.62 12.23
N ASP A 290 -3.80 -12.93 10.95
CA ASP A 290 -3.60 -14.30 10.45
C ASP A 290 -2.44 -15.03 11.12
N SER A 291 -1.43 -14.29 11.58
CA SER A 291 -0.30 -14.86 12.33
C SER A 291 -0.67 -15.31 13.73
N ARG A 292 -1.80 -14.85 14.25
CA ARG A 292 -2.19 -14.92 15.67
C ARG A 292 -1.08 -14.39 16.60
N MET A 293 -0.30 -13.43 16.10
CA MET A 293 0.86 -12.83 16.75
C MET A 293 0.90 -11.33 16.44
N PHE A 294 1.76 -10.58 17.13
CA PHE A 294 1.97 -9.15 16.82
C PHE A 294 2.68 -8.95 15.47
N TYR A 295 3.54 -9.90 15.12
CA TYR A 295 4.40 -9.87 13.95
C TYR A 295 3.97 -10.91 12.92
N ASP A 296 4.35 -10.69 11.67
CA ASP A 296 4.18 -11.69 10.62
C ASP A 296 5.20 -12.81 10.87
N THR A 297 4.75 -14.07 10.83
CA THR A 297 5.58 -15.24 11.13
C THR A 297 5.86 -16.05 9.86
N PRO A 298 6.95 -16.85 9.80
CA PRO A 298 7.21 -17.75 8.68
C PRO A 298 6.03 -18.68 8.35
N LYS A 299 5.23 -19.04 9.37
CA LYS A 299 4.01 -19.84 9.22
C LYS A 299 2.95 -19.14 8.35
N VAL A 300 2.79 -17.83 8.47
CA VAL A 300 1.85 -17.06 7.63
C VAL A 300 2.35 -17.01 6.20
N PHE A 301 3.64 -16.75 5.99
CA PHE A 301 4.23 -16.75 4.66
C PHE A 301 4.10 -18.12 3.97
N ALA A 302 4.31 -19.22 4.71
CA ALA A 302 4.10 -20.56 4.18
C ALA A 302 2.64 -20.81 3.76
N LYS A 303 1.66 -20.42 4.59
CA LYS A 303 0.23 -20.54 4.23
C LYS A 303 -0.15 -19.68 3.03
N LYS A 304 0.41 -18.48 2.95
CA LYS A 304 0.18 -17.53 1.87
C LYS A 304 0.74 -18.06 0.55
N LEU A 305 1.96 -18.61 0.57
CA LEU A 305 2.54 -19.31 -0.57
C LEU A 305 1.71 -20.52 -0.97
N GLU A 306 1.24 -21.33 -0.02
CA GLU A 306 0.38 -22.49 -0.31
C GLU A 306 -0.82 -22.06 -1.15
N LYS A 307 -1.56 -21.07 -0.67
CA LYS A 307 -2.76 -20.57 -1.34
C LYS A 307 -2.46 -19.95 -2.70
N ASP A 308 -1.40 -19.16 -2.80
CA ASP A 308 -1.01 -18.58 -4.09
C ASP A 308 -0.58 -19.65 -5.09
N PHE A 309 0.18 -20.66 -4.65
CA PHE A 309 0.67 -21.72 -5.52
C PHE A 309 -0.47 -22.62 -5.98
N ASP A 310 -1.40 -22.97 -5.09
CA ASP A 310 -2.59 -23.76 -5.44
C ASP A 310 -3.45 -23.01 -6.47
N ASN A 311 -3.64 -21.71 -6.29
CA ASN A 311 -4.35 -20.86 -7.26
C ASN A 311 -3.62 -20.81 -8.61
N ALA A 312 -2.28 -20.74 -8.63
CA ALA A 312 -1.51 -20.78 -9.87
C ALA A 312 -1.61 -22.16 -10.58
N LEU A 313 -1.60 -23.25 -9.82
CA LEU A 313 -1.74 -24.62 -10.34
C LEU A 313 -3.15 -24.94 -10.86
N ALA A 314 -4.17 -24.20 -10.40
CA ALA A 314 -5.52 -24.35 -10.92
C ALA A 314 -5.61 -24.06 -12.43
N LYS A 315 -4.68 -23.24 -12.97
CA LYS A 315 -4.52 -23.03 -14.42
C LYS A 315 -3.75 -24.19 -15.04
N VAL A 316 -4.45 -25.08 -15.75
CA VAL A 316 -3.89 -26.32 -16.31
C VAL A 316 -2.80 -26.04 -17.34
N ALA A 317 -2.85 -24.91 -18.07
CA ALA A 317 -1.78 -24.59 -19.02
C ALA A 317 -0.48 -24.17 -18.32
N PHE A 318 -0.50 -23.69 -17.07
CA PHE A 318 0.71 -23.24 -16.39
C PHE A 318 1.72 -24.39 -16.16
N PRO A 319 1.40 -25.47 -15.42
CA PRO A 319 2.34 -26.57 -15.21
C PRO A 319 2.81 -27.19 -16.54
N LYS A 320 1.88 -27.33 -17.50
CA LYS A 320 2.19 -27.85 -18.84
C LYS A 320 3.17 -26.97 -19.61
N ALA A 321 3.04 -25.64 -19.51
CA ALA A 321 3.95 -24.71 -20.14
C ALA A 321 5.36 -24.80 -19.51
N VAL A 322 5.44 -24.95 -18.20
CA VAL A 322 6.72 -25.09 -17.47
C VAL A 322 7.46 -26.37 -17.87
N VAL A 323 6.80 -27.54 -17.81
CA VAL A 323 7.48 -28.82 -18.10
C VAL A 323 7.82 -29.02 -19.58
N ARG A 324 7.09 -28.38 -20.50
CA ARG A 324 7.39 -28.43 -21.94
C ARG A 324 8.82 -27.98 -22.25
N THR A 325 9.39 -27.16 -21.38
CA THR A 325 10.72 -26.58 -21.55
C THR A 325 11.86 -27.53 -21.21
N MET A 326 11.54 -28.62 -20.50
CA MET A 326 12.47 -29.71 -20.14
C MET A 326 12.74 -30.65 -21.33
N ILE A 327 11.94 -30.53 -22.40
CA ILE A 327 11.99 -31.39 -23.58
C ILE A 327 12.82 -30.71 -24.68
N SER A 328 13.54 -31.51 -25.47
CA SER A 328 14.46 -31.06 -26.53
C SER A 328 13.81 -30.24 -27.67
N LYS A 329 12.48 -30.27 -27.81
CA LYS A 329 11.79 -29.65 -28.96
C LYS A 329 11.93 -28.12 -28.89
N GLY A 330 12.72 -27.57 -29.81
CA GLY A 330 13.00 -26.13 -29.88
C GLY A 330 14.32 -25.72 -29.24
N ARG A 331 15.38 -26.53 -29.28
CA ARG A 331 16.70 -26.05 -28.87
C ARG A 331 17.12 -24.84 -29.74
N PRO A 332 17.48 -23.68 -29.15
CA PRO A 332 18.12 -22.61 -29.90
C PRO A 332 19.36 -23.17 -30.60
N LYS A 333 19.56 -22.89 -31.89
CA LYS A 333 20.78 -23.34 -32.57
C LYS A 333 22.00 -22.83 -31.77
N PRO A 334 23.08 -23.64 -31.65
CA PRO A 334 24.31 -23.15 -31.06
C PRO A 334 24.72 -21.84 -31.75
N ARG A 335 25.13 -20.84 -30.98
CA ARG A 335 25.81 -19.69 -31.60
C ARG A 335 27.13 -20.21 -32.13
N GLU A 336 27.42 -19.94 -33.41
CA GLU A 336 28.71 -20.30 -34.01
C GLU A 336 29.85 -19.77 -33.11
N GLY A 337 30.71 -20.68 -32.64
CA GLY A 337 31.87 -20.36 -31.80
C GLY A 337 31.66 -20.40 -30.28
N SER A 338 30.54 -20.89 -29.75
CA SER A 338 30.43 -21.13 -28.30
C SER A 338 31.00 -22.49 -27.89
N ASP A 339 32.20 -22.52 -27.30
CA ASP A 339 32.87 -23.75 -26.84
C ASP A 339 32.30 -24.32 -25.53
N THR A 340 31.30 -23.66 -24.91
CA THR A 340 30.70 -24.14 -23.65
C THR A 340 29.79 -25.34 -23.90
N PRO A 341 30.04 -26.50 -23.26
CA PRO A 341 29.12 -27.63 -23.30
C PRO A 341 27.73 -27.20 -22.82
N ARG A 342 26.71 -27.39 -23.66
CA ARG A 342 25.32 -27.13 -23.25
C ARG A 342 24.78 -28.34 -22.49
N PRO A 343 23.90 -28.12 -21.50
CA PRO A 343 23.16 -29.21 -20.87
C PRO A 343 22.44 -30.05 -21.92
N GLU A 344 22.31 -31.35 -21.67
CA GLU A 344 21.45 -32.24 -22.45
C GLU A 344 20.07 -32.36 -21.78
N PRO A 345 18.98 -32.47 -22.57
CA PRO A 345 17.64 -32.65 -22.03
C PRO A 345 17.56 -34.02 -21.34
N LYS A 346 17.01 -34.03 -20.11
CA LYS A 346 16.87 -35.25 -19.30
C LYS A 346 15.73 -36.16 -19.78
N TYR A 347 14.74 -35.59 -20.47
CA TYR A 347 13.50 -36.29 -20.88
C TYR A 347 13.30 -36.22 -22.39
N ALA A 348 12.81 -37.32 -22.98
CA ALA A 348 12.56 -37.43 -24.41
C ALA A 348 11.15 -36.94 -24.78
N SER A 349 10.16 -37.20 -23.92
CA SER A 349 8.75 -36.84 -24.12
C SER A 349 8.16 -36.16 -22.87
N MET A 350 6.94 -35.64 -23.00
CA MET A 350 6.26 -34.95 -21.88
C MET A 350 5.63 -35.96 -20.92
N GLU A 351 5.27 -37.12 -21.45
CA GLU A 351 4.68 -38.26 -20.75
C GLU A 351 5.66 -38.89 -19.75
N ASP A 352 6.97 -38.68 -19.95
CA ASP A 352 8.04 -39.15 -19.06
C ASP A 352 8.25 -38.23 -17.83
N ILE A 353 7.56 -37.09 -17.76
CA ILE A 353 7.79 -36.07 -16.74
C ILE A 353 6.69 -36.13 -15.68
N ASP A 354 7.11 -36.35 -14.43
CA ASP A 354 6.24 -36.17 -13.27
C ASP A 354 6.05 -34.66 -13.00
N ILE A 355 4.93 -34.13 -13.50
CA ILE A 355 4.58 -32.70 -13.40
C ILE A 355 4.47 -32.27 -11.93
N ASP A 356 3.87 -33.10 -11.07
CA ASP A 356 3.63 -32.77 -9.67
C ASP A 356 4.96 -32.67 -8.91
N MET A 357 5.90 -33.57 -9.19
CA MET A 357 7.25 -33.52 -8.64
C MET A 357 7.97 -32.24 -9.07
N VAL A 358 7.93 -31.88 -10.36
CA VAL A 358 8.58 -30.65 -10.87
C VAL A 358 7.97 -29.41 -10.22
N MET A 359 6.63 -29.33 -10.13
CA MET A 359 5.98 -28.18 -9.51
C MET A 359 6.25 -28.11 -8.00
N LYS A 360 6.43 -29.25 -7.32
CA LYS A 360 6.86 -29.29 -5.92
C LYS A 360 8.27 -28.73 -5.73
N GLU A 361 9.20 -29.00 -6.65
CA GLU A 361 10.55 -28.41 -6.63
C GLU A 361 10.50 -26.90 -6.87
N VAL A 362 9.72 -26.44 -7.85
CA VAL A 362 9.48 -25.00 -8.12
C VAL A 362 8.90 -24.30 -6.87
N LYS A 363 7.93 -24.92 -6.20
CA LYS A 363 7.36 -24.43 -4.92
C LYS A 363 8.42 -24.36 -3.82
N GLY A 364 9.35 -25.31 -3.78
CA GLY A 364 10.49 -25.31 -2.87
C GLY A 364 11.33 -24.04 -3.01
N VAL A 365 11.67 -23.66 -4.24
CA VAL A 365 12.40 -22.41 -4.53
C VAL A 365 11.61 -21.18 -4.09
N PHE A 366 10.31 -21.14 -4.38
CA PHE A 366 9.47 -20.05 -3.87
C PHE A 366 9.50 -19.99 -2.36
N LYS A 367 9.38 -21.11 -1.64
CA LYS A 367 9.37 -21.15 -0.17
C LYS A 367 10.62 -20.50 0.45
N GLU A 368 11.78 -20.68 -0.16
CA GLU A 368 13.04 -20.07 0.29
C GLU A 368 13.07 -18.56 0.11
N HIS A 369 12.43 -18.03 -0.93
CA HIS A 369 12.50 -16.62 -1.31
C HIS A 369 11.17 -15.86 -1.18
N TYR A 370 10.14 -16.48 -0.62
CA TYR A 370 8.76 -16.00 -0.74
C TYR A 370 8.52 -14.65 -0.06
N ASP A 371 9.19 -14.38 1.06
CA ASP A 371 9.11 -13.09 1.75
C ASP A 371 9.57 -11.96 0.82
N ILE A 372 10.72 -12.12 0.16
CA ILE A 372 11.25 -11.15 -0.81
C ILE A 372 10.29 -11.00 -2.00
N ILE A 373 9.80 -12.11 -2.56
CA ILE A 373 8.89 -12.10 -3.71
C ILE A 373 7.58 -11.38 -3.38
N SER A 374 7.03 -11.63 -2.18
CA SER A 374 5.84 -10.95 -1.70
C SER A 374 6.06 -9.44 -1.52
N ARG A 375 7.25 -9.02 -1.07
CA ARG A 375 7.60 -7.59 -0.93
C ARG A 375 7.78 -6.92 -2.28
N LEU A 376 8.44 -7.59 -3.23
CA LEU A 376 8.57 -7.12 -4.62
C LEU A 376 7.20 -6.89 -5.24
N TYR A 377 6.33 -7.89 -5.16
CA TYR A 377 4.95 -7.76 -5.63
C TYR A 377 4.28 -6.51 -5.05
N THR A 378 4.28 -6.41 -3.72
CA THR A 378 3.62 -5.30 -2.99
C THR A 378 4.19 -3.95 -3.42
N TYR A 379 5.52 -3.82 -3.53
CA TYR A 379 6.19 -2.60 -3.92
C TYR A 379 5.80 -2.16 -5.33
N TYR A 380 5.87 -3.06 -6.32
CA TYR A 380 5.56 -2.70 -7.71
C TYR A 380 4.07 -2.49 -7.94
N SER A 381 3.17 -3.21 -7.24
CA SER A 381 1.73 -2.95 -7.31
C SER A 381 1.38 -1.55 -6.78
N ILE A 382 1.97 -1.13 -5.65
CA ILE A 382 1.72 0.19 -5.07
C ILE A 382 2.34 1.31 -5.91
N THR A 383 3.61 1.16 -6.31
CA THR A 383 4.33 2.20 -7.07
C THR A 383 3.94 2.27 -8.54
N GLY A 384 3.24 1.26 -9.04
CA GLY A 384 2.74 1.12 -10.41
C GLY A 384 1.60 2.07 -10.79
N GLY A 385 1.14 2.92 -9.87
CA GLY A 385 0.10 3.91 -10.13
C GLY A 385 -1.33 3.40 -9.93
N GLY A 386 -1.50 2.20 -9.36
CA GLY A 386 -2.81 1.73 -8.93
C GLY A 386 -3.37 2.61 -7.81
N THR A 387 -4.57 3.16 -7.98
CA THR A 387 -5.34 3.80 -6.91
C THR A 387 -6.54 2.94 -6.56
N GLY A 388 -6.90 2.88 -5.27
CA GLY A 388 -8.06 2.09 -4.81
C GLY A 388 -7.79 0.57 -4.86
N ALA A 389 -8.75 -0.20 -5.39
CA ALA A 389 -8.66 -1.66 -5.50
C ALA A 389 -7.45 -2.12 -6.33
N GLY A 390 -7.08 -1.36 -7.37
CA GLY A 390 -5.92 -1.65 -8.21
C GLY A 390 -4.55 -1.45 -7.55
N ALA A 391 -4.48 -1.02 -6.28
CA ALA A 391 -3.22 -0.98 -5.54
C ALA A 391 -2.72 -2.39 -5.15
N PHE A 392 -3.60 -3.39 -5.23
CA PHE A 392 -3.31 -4.77 -4.86
C PHE A 392 -3.07 -5.68 -6.07
N SER A 393 -3.14 -5.17 -7.29
CA SER A 393 -2.83 -5.86 -8.55
C SER A 393 -1.65 -5.18 -9.26
N MET A 394 -0.86 -5.92 -10.02
CA MET A 394 0.31 -5.41 -10.74
C MET A 394 0.01 -5.23 -12.22
N LYS A 395 -0.24 -3.98 -12.62
CA LYS A 395 -0.49 -3.62 -14.03
C LYS A 395 0.75 -3.84 -14.91
N LEU A 396 0.54 -3.96 -16.22
CA LEU A 396 1.62 -4.14 -17.20
C LEU A 396 2.76 -3.11 -17.05
N ASN A 397 2.44 -1.83 -16.83
CA ASN A 397 3.47 -0.79 -16.65
C ASN A 397 4.37 -1.04 -15.43
N ALA A 398 3.79 -1.53 -14.33
CA ALA A 398 4.51 -1.88 -13.12
C ALA A 398 5.39 -3.11 -13.34
N TRP A 399 4.84 -4.12 -14.02
CA TRP A 399 5.57 -5.31 -14.44
C TRP A 399 6.76 -4.97 -15.35
N SER A 400 6.54 -4.18 -16.41
CA SER A 400 7.63 -3.76 -17.32
C SER A 400 8.72 -2.97 -16.59
N ARG A 401 8.36 -2.21 -15.55
CA ARG A 401 9.33 -1.53 -14.69
C ARG A 401 10.13 -2.53 -13.87
N PHE A 402 9.49 -3.48 -13.20
CA PHE A 402 10.16 -4.55 -12.45
C PHE A 402 11.17 -5.32 -13.31
N ILE A 403 10.77 -5.73 -14.52
CA ILE A 403 11.63 -6.49 -15.43
C ILE A 403 12.86 -5.67 -15.85
N LYS A 404 12.71 -4.35 -16.04
CA LYS A 404 13.83 -3.44 -16.35
C LYS A 404 14.73 -3.21 -15.14
N ASP A 405 14.14 -2.91 -13.98
CA ASP A 405 14.86 -2.63 -12.74
C ASP A 405 15.70 -3.84 -12.32
N CYS A 406 15.24 -5.08 -12.59
CA CYS A 406 15.97 -6.31 -12.30
C CYS A 406 16.87 -6.84 -13.44
N ASP A 407 17.05 -6.09 -14.53
CA ASP A 407 17.85 -6.50 -15.71
C ASP A 407 17.49 -7.91 -16.25
N ILE A 408 16.19 -8.16 -16.36
CA ILE A 408 15.68 -9.47 -16.80
C ILE A 408 15.66 -9.58 -18.33
N ILE A 409 15.41 -8.48 -19.05
CA ILE A 409 15.37 -8.47 -20.51
C ILE A 409 16.76 -8.81 -21.08
N ASP A 410 16.81 -9.78 -21.99
CA ASP A 410 18.01 -10.04 -22.80
C ASP A 410 17.69 -9.79 -24.27
N PRO A 411 18.09 -8.64 -24.84
CA PRO A 411 17.86 -8.31 -26.25
C PRO A 411 18.48 -9.31 -27.22
N LYS A 412 19.51 -10.05 -26.80
CA LYS A 412 20.19 -11.05 -27.61
C LYS A 412 19.57 -12.45 -27.44
N SER A 413 18.72 -12.66 -26.44
CA SER A 413 18.01 -13.92 -26.25
C SER A 413 16.98 -14.11 -27.36
N GLU A 414 16.72 -15.36 -27.74
CA GLU A 414 15.65 -15.71 -28.67
C GLU A 414 14.27 -15.70 -28.02
N ARG A 415 14.20 -15.74 -26.67
CA ARG A 415 12.97 -15.99 -25.90
C ARG A 415 12.74 -15.03 -24.75
N CYS A 416 13.66 -14.12 -24.50
CA CYS A 416 13.63 -13.24 -23.33
C CYS A 416 13.79 -11.77 -23.75
N LYS A 417 13.25 -11.39 -24.91
CA LYS A 417 13.16 -10.00 -25.36
C LYS A 417 11.94 -9.33 -24.72
N SER A 418 11.86 -8.01 -24.79
CA SER A 418 10.71 -7.25 -24.26
C SER A 418 9.37 -7.79 -24.77
N GLN A 419 9.26 -8.07 -26.07
CA GLN A 419 8.04 -8.60 -26.68
C GLN A 419 7.67 -10.00 -26.15
N ASP A 420 8.66 -10.84 -25.87
CA ASP A 420 8.43 -12.17 -25.32
C ASP A 420 7.90 -12.07 -23.90
N ILE A 421 8.46 -11.16 -23.09
CA ILE A 421 8.01 -10.88 -21.72
C ILE A 421 6.58 -10.31 -21.70
N ASP A 422 6.24 -9.42 -22.62
CA ASP A 422 4.87 -8.88 -22.76
C ASP A 422 3.89 -10.00 -23.14
N THR A 423 4.30 -10.92 -24.02
CA THR A 423 3.51 -12.09 -24.39
C THR A 423 3.31 -13.03 -23.18
N ALA A 424 4.33 -13.21 -22.34
CA ALA A 424 4.22 -13.98 -21.12
C ALA A 424 3.23 -13.35 -20.13
N PHE A 425 3.17 -12.02 -20.06
CA PHE A 425 2.18 -11.30 -19.25
C PHE A 425 0.75 -11.60 -19.70
N VAL A 426 0.48 -11.45 -20.99
CA VAL A 426 -0.85 -11.75 -21.56
C VAL A 426 -1.23 -13.22 -21.34
N ALA A 427 -0.28 -14.14 -21.53
CA ALA A 427 -0.52 -15.57 -21.34
C ALA A 427 -0.81 -15.95 -19.88
N THR A 428 -0.21 -15.25 -18.92
CA THR A 428 -0.45 -15.50 -17.49
C THR A 428 -1.77 -14.89 -17.02
N ASN A 429 -2.14 -13.71 -17.51
CA ASN A 429 -3.38 -13.05 -17.12
C ASN A 429 -4.62 -13.63 -17.82
N PHE A 430 -4.45 -14.51 -18.81
CA PHE A 430 -5.55 -15.26 -19.40
C PHE A 430 -6.24 -16.15 -18.36
N GLU A 431 -7.56 -16.03 -18.27
CA GLU A 431 -8.42 -16.81 -17.38
C GLU A 431 -8.84 -18.12 -18.06
N GLU A 432 -8.58 -19.25 -17.40
CA GLU A 432 -8.99 -20.56 -17.90
C GLU A 432 -10.35 -20.95 -17.32
N GLY A 433 -11.40 -20.80 -18.13
CA GLY A 433 -12.76 -21.27 -17.82
C GLY A 433 -13.67 -20.23 -17.18
N ASP A 434 -14.97 -20.58 -17.10
CA ASP A 434 -16.04 -19.73 -16.57
C ASP A 434 -16.16 -19.86 -15.04
N ASN A 435 -15.05 -19.74 -14.32
CA ASN A 435 -15.04 -19.88 -12.85
C ASN A 435 -15.36 -18.52 -12.21
N ASP A 436 -16.64 -18.15 -12.24
CA ASP A 436 -17.16 -16.81 -11.92
C ASP A 436 -16.60 -16.22 -10.60
N ASP A 437 -16.49 -17.02 -9.53
CA ASP A 437 -16.07 -16.52 -8.21
C ASP A 437 -14.62 -16.00 -8.12
N LEU A 438 -13.70 -16.56 -8.90
CA LEU A 438 -12.29 -16.10 -8.93
C LEU A 438 -12.09 -15.01 -9.97
N ASN A 439 -12.89 -15.03 -11.03
CA ASN A 439 -12.82 -14.09 -12.14
C ASN A 439 -13.43 -12.73 -11.73
N ASP A 440 -14.49 -12.71 -10.92
CA ASP A 440 -15.13 -11.47 -10.46
C ASP A 440 -14.19 -10.55 -9.64
N ASP A 441 -13.22 -11.13 -8.93
CA ASP A 441 -12.24 -10.40 -8.11
C ASP A 441 -10.90 -10.15 -8.84
N ASN A 442 -10.71 -10.72 -10.04
CA ASN A 442 -9.49 -10.58 -10.82
C ASN A 442 -9.56 -9.34 -11.72
N ASP A 443 -8.42 -8.66 -11.91
CA ASP A 443 -8.35 -7.53 -12.84
C ASP A 443 -7.78 -8.06 -14.16
N ASP A 444 -8.62 -8.15 -15.19
CA ASP A 444 -8.33 -8.63 -16.56
C ASP A 444 -7.11 -7.95 -17.25
N GLN A 445 -6.48 -6.97 -16.60
CA GLN A 445 -5.32 -6.25 -17.12
C GLN A 445 -4.19 -6.10 -16.10
N ALA A 446 -4.24 -6.83 -14.98
CA ALA A 446 -3.25 -6.74 -13.92
C ALA A 446 -3.00 -8.09 -13.24
N LEU A 447 -1.75 -8.35 -12.89
CA LEU A 447 -1.40 -9.61 -12.25
C LEU A 447 -1.81 -9.58 -10.78
N MET A 448 -2.53 -10.62 -10.37
CA MET A 448 -2.68 -10.95 -8.96
C MET A 448 -1.40 -11.62 -8.43
N ARG A 449 -1.28 -11.78 -7.11
CA ARG A 449 -0.03 -12.29 -6.50
C ARG A 449 0.29 -13.74 -6.91
N PHE A 450 -0.72 -14.58 -7.11
CA PHE A 450 -0.54 -15.94 -7.62
C PHE A 450 -0.12 -15.95 -9.10
N GLU A 451 -0.59 -15.00 -9.89
CA GLU A 451 -0.16 -14.82 -11.28
C GLU A 451 1.27 -14.27 -11.35
N PHE A 452 1.67 -13.45 -10.37
CA PHE A 452 3.04 -12.94 -10.28
C PHE A 452 4.06 -14.07 -10.05
N ILE A 453 3.75 -15.08 -9.23
CA ILE A 453 4.64 -16.25 -9.10
C ILE A 453 4.63 -17.09 -10.38
N GLU A 454 3.49 -17.22 -11.05
CA GLU A 454 3.37 -17.93 -12.33
C GLU A 454 4.28 -17.33 -13.41
N ILE A 455 4.16 -16.01 -13.64
CA ILE A 455 4.93 -15.31 -14.65
C ILE A 455 6.42 -15.29 -14.32
N LEU A 456 6.81 -15.23 -13.04
CA LEU A 456 8.21 -15.34 -12.64
C LEU A 456 8.80 -16.69 -13.07
N THR A 457 8.08 -17.80 -12.88
CA THR A 457 8.52 -19.11 -13.36
C THR A 457 8.61 -19.16 -14.87
N ARG A 458 7.62 -18.63 -15.61
CA ARG A 458 7.66 -18.57 -17.08
C ARG A 458 8.88 -17.80 -17.58
N VAL A 459 9.11 -16.61 -17.03
CA VAL A 459 10.25 -15.75 -17.41
C VAL A 459 11.59 -16.36 -17.04
N ALA A 460 11.67 -17.03 -15.89
CA ALA A 460 12.87 -17.75 -15.48
C ALA A 460 13.25 -18.83 -16.50
N VAL A 461 12.27 -19.62 -16.92
CA VAL A 461 12.44 -20.66 -17.92
C VAL A 461 12.76 -20.07 -19.31
N MET A 462 12.17 -18.93 -19.66
CA MET A 462 12.51 -18.22 -20.90
C MET A 462 13.96 -17.69 -20.91
N LYS A 463 14.46 -17.21 -19.76
CA LYS A 463 15.81 -16.65 -19.63
C LYS A 463 16.90 -17.71 -19.47
N TYR A 464 16.67 -18.70 -18.62
CA TYR A 464 17.67 -19.69 -18.20
C TYR A 464 17.36 -21.13 -18.60
N GLY A 465 16.10 -21.44 -18.91
CA GLY A 465 15.63 -22.76 -19.30
C GLY A 465 15.98 -23.14 -20.74
N HIS A 466 15.31 -24.18 -21.26
CA HIS A 466 15.49 -24.70 -22.63
C HIS A 466 16.95 -25.00 -23.02
N GLY A 467 17.79 -25.36 -22.06
CA GLY A 467 19.21 -25.64 -22.28
C GLY A 467 20.05 -24.39 -22.58
N VAL A 468 19.56 -23.18 -22.28
CA VAL A 468 20.39 -21.96 -22.28
C VAL A 468 21.40 -22.04 -21.14
N LYS A 469 20.92 -22.29 -19.92
CA LYS A 469 21.75 -22.61 -18.74
C LYS A 469 21.33 -23.92 -18.07
N THR A 470 20.04 -24.22 -18.04
CA THR A 470 19.49 -25.43 -17.45
C THR A 470 18.26 -25.92 -18.22
N PHE A 471 17.85 -27.16 -17.98
CA PHE A 471 16.54 -27.70 -18.36
C PHE A 471 15.60 -27.83 -17.17
N ASP A 472 16.10 -27.69 -15.95
CA ASP A 472 15.31 -27.77 -14.73
C ASP A 472 14.63 -26.40 -14.46
N PRO A 473 13.28 -26.34 -14.44
CA PRO A 473 12.57 -25.10 -14.13
C PRO A 473 12.81 -24.55 -12.73
N ALA A 474 13.03 -25.42 -11.73
CA ALA A 474 13.31 -24.99 -10.37
C ALA A 474 14.67 -24.27 -10.31
N GLU A 475 15.70 -24.89 -10.90
CA GLU A 475 17.01 -24.26 -11.04
C GLU A 475 16.94 -22.96 -11.87
N ALA A 476 16.17 -22.93 -12.96
CA ALA A 476 15.99 -21.71 -13.76
C ALA A 476 15.37 -20.57 -12.94
N LEU A 477 14.36 -20.86 -12.12
CA LEU A 477 13.72 -19.91 -11.21
C LEU A 477 14.69 -19.43 -10.15
N LYS A 478 15.46 -20.34 -9.55
CA LYS A 478 16.50 -20.00 -8.57
C LYS A 478 17.53 -19.05 -9.18
N MET A 479 18.02 -19.36 -10.38
CA MET A 479 18.93 -18.47 -11.11
C MET A 479 18.32 -17.10 -11.39
N LEU A 480 17.05 -17.01 -11.79
CA LEU A 480 16.38 -15.72 -11.98
C LEU A 480 16.37 -14.90 -10.69
N ILE A 481 16.02 -15.53 -9.58
CA ILE A 481 15.95 -14.84 -8.28
C ILE A 481 17.35 -14.40 -7.83
N GLU A 482 18.33 -15.31 -7.82
CA GLU A 482 19.66 -15.06 -7.26
C GLU A 482 20.56 -14.20 -8.16
N VAL A 483 20.43 -14.31 -9.49
CA VAL A 483 21.30 -13.59 -10.45
C VAL A 483 20.71 -12.26 -10.88
N ASN A 484 19.37 -12.16 -11.02
CA ASN A 484 18.73 -10.94 -11.52
C ASN A 484 17.99 -10.18 -10.43
N VAL A 485 17.12 -10.86 -9.69
CA VAL A 485 16.19 -10.15 -8.78
C VAL A 485 16.95 -9.63 -7.57
N ILE A 486 17.58 -10.51 -6.78
CA ILE A 486 18.23 -10.14 -5.50
C ILE A 486 19.31 -9.07 -5.69
N PRO A 487 20.24 -9.18 -6.65
CA PRO A 487 21.32 -8.21 -6.80
C PRO A 487 20.86 -6.81 -7.22
N ASN A 488 19.71 -6.73 -7.89
CA ASN A 488 19.17 -5.47 -8.44
C ASN A 488 17.96 -4.96 -7.65
N MET A 489 17.71 -5.48 -6.45
CA MET A 489 16.60 -5.01 -5.62
C MET A 489 16.80 -3.57 -5.17
N LEU A 490 15.74 -2.79 -5.26
CA LEU A 490 15.68 -1.44 -4.69
C LEU A 490 15.72 -1.52 -3.15
N PRO A 491 16.45 -0.64 -2.46
CA PRO A 491 16.54 -0.64 -0.99
C PRO A 491 15.17 -0.59 -0.29
N GLU A 492 14.19 0.07 -0.91
CA GLU A 492 12.82 0.20 -0.39
C GLU A 492 12.09 -1.14 -0.30
N VAL A 493 12.42 -2.10 -1.18
CA VAL A 493 11.83 -3.46 -1.17
C VAL A 493 12.37 -4.29 -0.01
N LEU A 494 13.59 -4.02 0.43
CA LEU A 494 14.27 -4.76 1.50
C LEU A 494 13.74 -4.44 2.90
N VAL A 495 12.92 -3.39 3.03
CA VAL A 495 12.38 -2.96 4.32
C VAL A 495 11.44 -4.02 4.87
N ASP A 496 11.84 -4.64 6.00
CA ASP A 496 10.98 -5.57 6.74
C ASP A 496 9.87 -4.80 7.46
N ALA A 497 8.62 -5.11 7.13
CA ALA A 497 7.45 -4.54 7.80
C ALA A 497 7.46 -4.82 9.31
N ASN A 498 8.01 -5.95 9.75
CA ASN A 498 8.16 -6.24 11.16
C ASN A 498 9.21 -5.34 11.84
N THR A 499 10.24 -4.85 11.13
CA THR A 499 11.20 -3.88 11.68
C THR A 499 10.49 -2.58 12.02
N PHE A 500 9.66 -2.05 11.12
CA PHE A 500 8.83 -0.88 11.44
C PHE A 500 7.91 -1.14 12.63
N ARG A 501 7.28 -2.33 12.70
CA ARG A 501 6.42 -2.69 13.82
C ARG A 501 7.18 -2.70 15.14
N ARG A 502 8.33 -3.37 15.21
CA ARG A 502 9.15 -3.47 16.43
C ARG A 502 9.69 -2.12 16.88
N GLU A 503 10.23 -1.35 15.96
CA GLU A 503 11.05 -0.17 16.30
C GLU A 503 10.25 1.12 16.38
N ARG A 504 9.12 1.22 15.67
CA ARG A 504 8.40 2.48 15.48
C ARG A 504 6.94 2.43 15.89
N LEU A 505 6.25 1.31 15.66
CA LEU A 505 4.81 1.23 15.91
C LEU A 505 4.48 0.65 17.29
N TYR A 506 5.02 -0.51 17.63
CA TYR A 506 4.75 -1.24 18.86
C TYR A 506 5.69 -0.81 19.97
N CYS A 507 5.66 0.48 20.28
CA CYS A 507 6.37 1.04 21.43
C CYS A 507 5.41 1.85 22.30
N GLU A 508 5.78 2.04 23.57
CA GLU A 508 4.97 2.76 24.56
C GLU A 508 4.58 4.16 24.08
N GLY A 509 5.55 4.92 23.53
CA GLY A 509 5.30 6.29 23.07
C GLY A 509 4.25 6.37 21.96
N ALA A 510 4.32 5.47 20.96
CA ALA A 510 3.31 5.38 19.92
C ALA A 510 1.97 4.92 20.50
N ALA A 511 1.98 3.96 21.41
CA ALA A 511 0.78 3.46 22.05
C ALA A 511 0.02 4.57 22.82
N ASP A 512 0.73 5.37 23.60
CA ASP A 512 0.18 6.50 24.35
C ASP A 512 -0.45 7.55 23.43
N VAL A 513 0.22 7.86 22.31
CA VAL A 513 -0.29 8.77 21.29
C VAL A 513 -1.57 8.22 20.66
N PHE A 514 -1.58 6.96 20.22
CA PHE A 514 -2.76 6.35 19.63
C PHE A 514 -3.92 6.25 20.62
N ALA A 515 -3.64 5.91 21.89
CA ALA A 515 -4.66 5.87 22.93
C ALA A 515 -5.28 7.26 23.15
N LYS A 516 -4.44 8.30 23.30
CA LYS A 516 -4.86 9.70 23.48
C LYS A 516 -5.73 10.19 22.32
N TYR A 517 -5.43 9.78 21.09
CA TYR A 517 -6.10 10.27 19.88
C TYR A 517 -7.05 9.28 19.22
N SER A 518 -7.29 8.12 19.83
CA SER A 518 -8.05 7.00 19.26
C SER A 518 -9.41 7.41 18.73
N THR A 519 -10.21 8.13 19.54
CA THR A 519 -11.54 8.61 19.13
C THR A 519 -11.47 9.49 17.89
N GLY A 520 -10.50 10.41 17.81
CA GLY A 520 -10.34 11.31 16.67
C GLY A 520 -9.87 10.57 15.41
N ILE A 521 -8.94 9.63 15.57
CA ILE A 521 -8.44 8.80 14.45
C ILE A 521 -9.55 7.90 13.91
N ILE A 522 -10.32 7.25 14.79
CA ILE A 522 -11.47 6.42 14.39
C ILE A 522 -12.54 7.27 13.69
N ALA A 523 -12.84 8.46 14.20
CA ALA A 523 -13.77 9.37 13.55
C ALA A 523 -13.29 9.78 12.14
N CYS A 524 -11.99 10.07 11.98
CA CYS A 524 -11.41 10.34 10.65
C CYS A 524 -11.55 9.12 9.74
N TYR A 525 -11.12 7.94 10.20
CA TYR A 525 -11.24 6.70 9.42
C TYR A 525 -12.68 6.44 8.98
N CYS A 526 -13.65 6.54 9.90
CA CYS A 526 -15.07 6.39 9.60
C CYS A 526 -15.59 7.44 8.61
N PHE A 527 -15.17 8.70 8.73
CA PHE A 527 -15.58 9.75 7.81
C PHE A 527 -15.12 9.48 6.37
N TYR A 528 -13.84 9.14 6.19
CA TYR A 528 -13.27 8.93 4.87
C TYR A 528 -13.70 7.59 4.25
N LYS A 529 -13.83 6.53 5.04
CA LYS A 529 -14.31 5.22 4.55
C LYS A 529 -15.80 5.17 4.26
N ALA A 530 -16.62 6.06 4.85
CA ALA A 530 -18.08 6.05 4.66
C ALA A 530 -18.49 6.34 3.21
N ARG A 531 -17.55 6.87 2.42
CA ARG A 531 -17.72 7.09 0.98
C ARG A 531 -17.48 5.83 0.16
N ASP A 532 -16.95 4.78 0.78
CA ASP A 532 -16.65 3.49 0.17
C ASP A 532 -17.74 2.47 0.51
N ALA A 533 -18.30 1.81 -0.51
CA ALA A 533 -19.30 0.76 -0.31
C ALA A 533 -18.75 -0.43 0.50
N ALA A 534 -17.46 -0.73 0.35
CA ALA A 534 -16.77 -1.79 1.10
C ALA A 534 -16.42 -1.36 2.54
N LYS A 535 -16.71 -0.10 2.94
CA LYS A 535 -16.47 0.44 4.28
C LYS A 535 -15.00 0.35 4.73
N ILE A 536 -14.08 0.34 3.77
CA ILE A 536 -12.63 0.34 3.92
C ILE A 536 -12.05 1.68 3.47
N MET A 537 -10.95 2.11 4.09
CA MET A 537 -10.24 3.32 3.67
C MET A 537 -9.21 2.95 2.60
N GLY A 538 -9.62 2.98 1.33
CA GLY A 538 -8.70 2.84 0.20
C GLY A 538 -7.66 3.97 0.08
N LEU A 539 -6.69 3.80 -0.83
CA LEU A 539 -5.61 4.78 -1.04
C LEU A 539 -6.13 6.17 -1.43
N GLU A 540 -7.19 6.25 -2.22
CA GLU A 540 -7.80 7.54 -2.60
C GLU A 540 -8.35 8.30 -1.38
N HIS A 541 -9.06 7.59 -0.50
CA HIS A 541 -9.57 8.13 0.76
C HIS A 541 -8.43 8.59 1.68
N TRP A 542 -7.33 7.83 1.72
CA TRP A 542 -6.12 8.21 2.45
C TRP A 542 -5.49 9.48 1.89
N LEU A 543 -5.31 9.59 0.57
CA LEU A 543 -4.74 10.77 -0.06
C LEU A 543 -5.63 12.00 0.13
N MET A 544 -6.95 11.83 0.06
CA MET A 544 -7.91 12.90 0.37
C MET A 544 -7.80 13.35 1.82
N PHE A 545 -7.66 12.41 2.77
CA PHE A 545 -7.40 12.74 4.16
C PHE A 545 -6.10 13.54 4.31
N CYS A 546 -5.02 13.09 3.67
CA CYS A 546 -3.74 13.78 3.70
C CYS A 546 -3.83 15.21 3.15
N ASP A 547 -4.53 15.41 2.03
CA ASP A 547 -4.74 16.72 1.44
C ASP A 547 -5.54 17.63 2.37
N LYS A 548 -6.72 17.17 2.82
CA LYS A 548 -7.64 17.97 3.65
C LYS A 548 -7.11 18.25 5.05
N SER A 549 -6.28 17.38 5.59
CA SER A 549 -5.62 17.58 6.89
C SER A 549 -4.35 18.42 6.79
N GLY A 550 -3.92 18.78 5.57
CA GLY A 550 -2.71 19.54 5.34
C GLY A 550 -1.42 18.73 5.51
N LEU A 551 -1.50 17.40 5.50
CA LEU A 551 -0.34 16.50 5.60
C LEU A 551 0.49 16.44 4.33
N THR A 552 -0.08 16.79 3.17
CA THR A 552 0.63 16.86 1.87
C THR A 552 0.81 18.30 1.37
N THR A 553 0.88 19.27 2.29
CA THR A 553 1.04 20.69 1.93
C THR A 553 2.50 21.10 1.93
N SER A 554 2.80 22.30 1.40
CA SER A 554 4.14 22.91 1.49
C SER A 554 4.65 23.01 2.93
N LEU A 555 3.76 23.04 3.93
CA LEU A 555 4.11 23.07 5.36
C LEU A 555 4.81 21.79 5.82
N THR A 556 4.36 20.61 5.37
CA THR A 556 4.95 19.32 5.76
C THR A 556 6.08 18.89 4.84
N ARG A 557 6.25 19.56 3.68
CA ARG A 557 7.21 19.20 2.61
C ARG A 557 7.05 17.78 2.08
N ALA A 558 5.94 17.11 2.38
CA ALA A 558 5.59 15.81 1.86
C ALA A 558 4.70 16.00 0.61
N SER A 559 5.20 15.55 -0.53
CA SER A 559 4.44 15.54 -1.78
C SER A 559 3.40 14.42 -1.77
N GLN A 560 2.36 14.53 -2.61
CA GLN A 560 1.43 13.42 -2.82
C GLN A 560 2.12 12.14 -3.30
N ARG A 561 3.25 12.27 -4.01
CA ARG A 561 4.06 11.12 -4.45
C ARG A 561 4.77 10.43 -3.28
N GLU A 562 5.17 11.15 -2.25
CA GLU A 562 5.77 10.59 -1.03
C GLU A 562 4.70 10.02 -0.07
N ALA A 563 3.46 10.50 -0.17
CA ALA A 563 2.33 9.99 0.60
C ALA A 563 1.70 8.72 -0.02
N LYS A 564 1.90 8.51 -1.32
CA LYS A 564 1.63 7.26 -2.04
C LYS A 564 2.77 6.29 -1.79
#